data_AF-A0AAV2HM82-F1
#
_entry.id   AF-A0AAV2HM82-F1
#
_cell.length_a   1.000
_cell.length_b   1.000
_cell.length_c   1.000
_cell.angle_alpha   90.00
_cell.angle_beta   90.00
_cell.angle_gamma   90.00
#
_symmetry.space_group_name_H-M   'P 1'
#
loop_
_entity.id
_entity.type
_entity.pdbx_description
1 polymer ?
#
loop_
_entity_poly.entity_id
_entity_poly.type
_entity_poly.pdbx_seq_one_letter_code
_entity_poly.pdbx_strand_id
1 'polypeptide(L)'
;MADTESQPSQTPQEPEDGTESDEWKAEKYRTKVVERIHEEITKTESQVPKSAAELEDFVFSKATSRKSYLDLVARILIYISEFNKKKEKKDTDEGDKKPSEEGEEKKEL
;
A
#
# COMPACT_ATOMS: atom_id res chain seq x y z
N MET A 1 24.37 -36.53 -4.67
CA MET A 1 25.08 -35.55 -3.83
C MET A 1 25.04 -34.23 -4.57
N ALA A 2 24.50 -33.17 -3.92
CA ALA A 2 24.45 -31.76 -4.34
C ALA A 2 23.64 -31.45 -5.63
N ASP A 3 22.82 -30.41 -5.75
CA ASP A 3 22.33 -29.35 -4.85
C ASP A 3 21.03 -28.82 -5.47
N THR A 4 20.10 -28.38 -4.62
CA THR A 4 18.77 -27.88 -5.00
C THR A 4 18.86 -26.40 -5.36
N GLU A 5 19.23 -26.06 -6.59
CA GLU A 5 19.09 -24.67 -7.05
C GLU A 5 17.64 -24.39 -7.48
N SER A 6 16.79 -24.14 -6.48
CA SER A 6 15.50 -23.46 -6.68
C SER A 6 15.77 -21.97 -6.83
N GLN A 7 16.07 -21.53 -8.05
CA GLN A 7 15.92 -20.12 -8.43
C GLN A 7 14.43 -19.75 -8.35
N PRO A 8 14.02 -18.73 -7.58
CA PRO A 8 12.71 -18.12 -7.81
C PRO A 8 12.76 -17.47 -9.19
N SER A 9 11.86 -17.90 -10.06
CA SER A 9 11.69 -17.42 -11.42
C SER A 9 11.45 -15.91 -11.42
N GLN A 10 12.52 -15.13 -11.52
CA GLN A 10 12.45 -13.73 -11.92
C GLN A 10 12.26 -13.72 -13.43
N THR A 11 10.99 -13.70 -13.84
CA THR A 11 10.58 -13.45 -15.22
C THR A 11 11.24 -12.13 -15.69
N PRO A 12 12.12 -12.14 -16.70
CA PRO A 12 12.53 -10.91 -17.34
C PRO A 12 11.37 -10.51 -18.28
N GLN A 13 10.49 -9.61 -17.83
CA GLN A 13 9.55 -8.94 -18.74
C GLN A 13 10.10 -7.55 -19.07
N GLU A 14 10.50 -7.42 -20.34
CA GLU A 14 10.99 -6.23 -21.02
C GLU A 14 9.94 -5.09 -21.06
N PRO A 15 10.35 -3.85 -21.40
CA PRO A 15 9.67 -2.62 -21.04
C PRO A 15 8.48 -2.31 -21.96
N GLU A 16 7.28 -2.51 -21.44
CA GLU A 16 6.08 -1.95 -22.06
C GLU A 16 5.93 -0.50 -21.55
N ASP A 17 6.29 0.44 -22.43
CA ASP A 17 5.97 1.86 -22.33
C ASP A 17 4.45 2.01 -22.24
N GLY A 18 3.95 2.23 -21.03
CA GLY A 18 2.52 2.32 -20.75
C GLY A 18 2.27 3.50 -19.84
N THR A 19 1.86 4.61 -20.46
CA THR A 19 1.10 5.74 -19.88
C THR A 19 1.04 5.78 -18.35
N GLU A 20 1.58 6.84 -17.73
CA GLU A 20 1.69 7.12 -16.27
C GLU A 20 0.48 6.72 -15.38
N SER A 21 -0.69 6.47 -15.96
CA SER A 21 -1.87 5.90 -15.28
C SER A 21 -1.80 4.39 -14.99
N ASP A 22 -0.98 3.61 -15.69
CA ASP A 22 -0.80 2.16 -15.46
C ASP A 22 0.53 1.80 -14.78
N GLU A 23 1.40 2.79 -14.54
CA GLU A 23 2.69 2.58 -13.85
C GLU A 23 2.53 1.88 -12.49
N TRP A 24 1.43 2.15 -11.76
CA TRP A 24 1.17 1.50 -10.46
C TRP A 24 0.83 0.00 -10.58
N LYS A 25 0.40 -0.46 -11.76
CA LYS A 25 0.20 -1.89 -12.04
C LYS A 25 1.47 -2.56 -12.55
N ALA A 26 2.46 -1.78 -12.98
CA ALA A 26 3.72 -2.31 -13.45
C ALA A 26 4.40 -3.10 -12.34
N GLU A 27 4.93 -4.27 -12.68
CA GLU A 27 5.60 -5.15 -11.73
C GLU A 27 6.71 -4.41 -10.97
N LYS A 28 7.51 -3.61 -11.67
CA LYS A 28 8.56 -2.76 -11.06
C LYS A 28 8.03 -1.84 -9.97
N TYR A 29 6.84 -1.26 -10.14
CA TYR A 29 6.24 -0.38 -9.13
C TYR A 29 5.73 -1.20 -7.95
N ARG A 30 5.06 -2.31 -8.22
CA ARG A 30 4.58 -3.25 -7.20
C ARG A 30 5.74 -3.80 -6.35
N THR A 31 6.84 -4.21 -6.98
CA THR A 31 8.06 -4.64 -6.27
C THR A 31 8.58 -3.55 -5.34
N LYS A 32 8.69 -2.30 -5.81
CA LYS A 32 9.10 -1.17 -4.94
C LYS A 32 8.17 -0.99 -3.75
N VAL A 33 6.86 -1.18 -3.94
CA VAL A 33 5.88 -1.08 -2.85
C VAL A 33 6.04 -2.23 -1.86
N VAL A 34 6.24 -3.46 -2.34
CA VAL A 34 6.56 -4.61 -1.49
C VAL A 34 7.83 -4.34 -0.67
N GLU A 35 8.88 -3.81 -1.29
CA GLU A 35 10.11 -3.43 -0.58
C GLU A 35 9.83 -2.40 0.51
N ARG A 36 9.06 -1.33 0.22
CA ARG A 36 8.67 -0.33 1.23
C ARG A 36 7.92 -0.95 2.41
N ILE A 37 6.98 -1.85 2.14
CA ILE A 37 6.22 -2.56 3.18
C ILE A 37 7.16 -3.44 4.00
N HIS A 38 8.06 -4.18 3.35
CA HIS A 38 9.04 -5.05 4.00
C HIS A 38 10.00 -4.24 4.90
N GLU A 39 10.54 -3.15 4.38
CA GLU A 39 11.38 -2.21 5.13
C GLU A 39 10.66 -1.71 6.40
N GLU A 40 9.39 -1.34 6.30
CA GLU A 40 8.64 -0.86 7.48
C GLU A 40 8.42 -1.98 8.51
N ILE A 41 8.10 -3.21 8.07
CA ILE A 41 7.96 -4.38 8.97
C ILE A 41 9.26 -4.63 9.72
N THR A 42 10.39 -4.68 9.02
CA THR A 42 11.71 -4.89 9.65
C THR A 42 12.08 -3.74 10.57
N LYS A 43 11.86 -2.49 10.13
CA LYS A 43 12.21 -1.29 10.88
C LYS A 43 11.42 -1.12 12.17
N THR A 44 10.14 -1.47 12.17
CA THR A 44 9.30 -1.42 13.39
C THR A 44 9.26 -2.73 14.15
N GLU A 45 10.02 -3.74 13.72
CA GLU A 45 9.99 -5.11 14.26
C GLU A 45 8.54 -5.62 14.38
N SER A 46 7.73 -5.31 13.36
CA SER A 46 6.29 -5.55 13.37
C SER A 46 5.99 -7.03 13.29
N GLN A 47 5.29 -7.59 14.29
CA GLN A 47 4.91 -9.01 14.31
C GLN A 47 3.68 -9.31 13.43
N VAL A 48 3.47 -8.54 12.36
CA VAL A 48 2.33 -8.77 11.47
C VAL A 48 2.39 -10.20 10.92
N PRO A 49 1.27 -10.95 10.94
CA PRO A 49 1.26 -12.35 10.51
C PRO A 49 1.32 -12.53 8.99
N LYS A 50 1.29 -11.42 8.22
CA LYS A 50 1.29 -11.44 6.75
C LYS A 50 2.59 -10.88 6.22
N SER A 51 3.08 -11.43 5.11
CA SER A 51 4.29 -10.97 4.45
C SER A 51 4.05 -9.68 3.66
N ALA A 52 5.09 -8.90 3.40
CA ALA A 52 5.01 -7.67 2.62
C ALA A 52 4.40 -7.89 1.22
N ALA A 53 4.75 -9.00 0.57
CA ALA A 53 4.19 -9.39 -0.72
C ALA A 53 2.69 -9.69 -0.65
N GLU A 54 2.22 -10.38 0.39
CA GLU A 54 0.79 -10.67 0.58
C GLU A 54 -0.02 -9.40 0.89
N LEU A 55 0.58 -8.48 1.67
CA LEU A 55 -0.03 -7.20 1.98
C LEU A 55 -0.18 -6.34 0.72
N GLU A 56 0.82 -6.31 -0.15
CA GLU A 56 0.74 -5.61 -1.44
C GLU A 56 -0.28 -6.26 -2.38
N ASP A 57 -0.26 -7.59 -2.51
CA ASP A 57 -1.19 -8.31 -3.40
C ASP A 57 -2.65 -8.08 -3.01
N PHE A 58 -2.94 -8.07 -1.71
CA PHE A 58 -4.26 -7.70 -1.21
C PHE A 58 -4.67 -6.27 -1.61
N VAL A 59 -3.73 -5.32 -1.53
CA VAL A 59 -3.99 -3.93 -1.94
C VAL A 59 -4.19 -3.83 -3.44
N PHE A 60 -3.38 -4.53 -4.23
CA PHE A 60 -3.52 -4.58 -5.69
C PHE A 60 -4.88 -5.16 -6.11
N SER A 61 -5.29 -6.27 -5.49
CA SER A 61 -6.59 -6.92 -5.75
C SER A 61 -7.79 -6.04 -5.36
N LYS A 62 -7.66 -5.24 -4.29
CA LYS A 62 -8.70 -4.31 -3.83
C LYS A 62 -8.71 -2.97 -4.59
N ALA A 63 -7.56 -2.53 -5.10
CA ALA A 63 -7.42 -1.22 -5.69
C ALA A 63 -7.96 -1.21 -7.12
N THR A 64 -8.98 -0.39 -7.36
CA THR A 64 -9.53 -0.15 -8.70
C THR A 64 -8.86 1.02 -9.42
N SER A 65 -7.98 1.76 -8.74
CA SER A 65 -7.34 2.97 -9.24
C SER A 65 -6.05 3.26 -8.49
N ARG A 66 -5.11 3.97 -9.15
CA ARG A 66 -3.84 4.42 -8.57
C ARG A 66 -4.02 5.10 -7.22
N LYS A 67 -5.01 6.00 -7.11
CA LYS A 67 -5.29 6.74 -5.87
C LYS A 67 -5.65 5.80 -4.72
N SER A 68 -6.56 4.85 -4.95
CA SER A 68 -6.97 3.86 -3.94
C SER A 68 -5.84 2.92 -3.57
N TYR A 69 -4.98 2.54 -4.53
CA TYR A 69 -3.79 1.74 -4.27
C TYR A 69 -2.86 2.45 -3.29
N LEU A 70 -2.51 3.71 -3.55
CA LEU A 70 -1.63 4.49 -2.68
C LEU A 70 -2.23 4.72 -1.29
N ASP A 71 -3.53 4.99 -1.20
CA ASP A 71 -4.25 5.18 0.05
C ASP A 71 -4.20 3.90 0.93
N LEU A 72 -4.47 2.75 0.32
CA LEU A 72 -4.39 1.44 0.97
C LEU A 72 -2.96 1.08 1.40
N VAL A 73 -1.96 1.33 0.54
CA VAL A 73 -0.54 1.13 0.88
C VAL A 73 -0.14 2.01 2.07
N ALA A 74 -0.51 3.29 2.05
CA ALA A 74 -0.25 4.19 3.17
C ALA A 74 -0.88 3.68 4.47
N ARG A 75 -2.14 3.20 4.40
CA ARG A 75 -2.83 2.60 5.54
C ARG A 75 -2.12 1.34 6.05
N ILE A 76 -1.54 0.52 5.16
CA ILE A 76 -0.76 -0.65 5.54
C ILE A 76 0.55 -0.26 6.25
N LEU A 77 1.30 0.72 5.74
CA LEU A 77 2.53 1.19 6.38
C LEU A 77 2.25 1.74 7.79
N ILE A 78 1.17 2.51 7.95
CA ILE A 78 0.72 2.98 9.27
C ILE A 78 0.29 1.79 10.15
N TYR A 79 -0.45 0.83 9.59
CA TYR A 79 -0.87 -0.35 10.34
C TYR A 79 0.32 -1.16 10.85
N ILE A 80 1.35 -1.38 10.02
CA ILE A 80 2.56 -2.12 10.38
C ILE A 80 3.30 -1.42 11.52
N SER A 81 3.50 -0.12 11.41
CA SER A 81 4.19 0.66 12.45
C SER A 81 3.41 0.74 13.76
N GLU A 82 2.07 0.73 13.69
CA GLU A 82 1.19 0.75 14.85
C GLU A 82 0.83 -0.65 15.36
N PHE A 83 1.13 -1.73 14.63
CA PHE A 83 0.72 -3.11 14.97
C PHE A 83 1.22 -3.52 16.35
N ASN A 84 2.47 -3.17 16.66
CA ASN A 84 3.09 -3.42 17.96
C ASN A 84 2.53 -2.52 19.09
N LYS A 85 1.94 -1.37 18.75
CA LYS A 85 1.26 -0.46 19.69
C LYS A 85 -0.21 -0.81 19.91
N LYS A 86 -0.84 -1.54 18.98
CA LYS A 86 -2.28 -1.81 18.96
C LYS A 86 -2.74 -2.96 19.86
N LYS A 87 -1.88 -3.50 20.72
CA LYS A 87 -2.37 -4.25 21.89
C LYS A 87 -3.25 -3.40 22.81
N GLU A 88 -3.31 -2.07 22.64
CA GLU A 88 -4.09 -1.22 23.53
C GLU A 88 -5.34 -0.53 22.96
N LYS A 89 -5.51 -0.24 21.66
CA LYS A 89 -6.72 0.47 21.18
C LYS A 89 -7.18 0.06 19.78
N LYS A 90 -8.17 -0.83 19.75
CA LYS A 90 -9.07 -1.10 18.63
C LYS A 90 -10.29 -0.19 18.81
N ASP A 91 -10.36 0.92 18.09
CA ASP A 91 -11.64 1.59 17.81
C ASP A 91 -11.52 2.46 16.55
N THR A 92 -12.35 2.13 15.56
CA THR A 92 -13.08 3.02 14.64
C THR A 92 -12.32 4.06 13.82
N ASP A 93 -12.20 3.81 12.51
CA ASP A 93 -12.16 4.88 11.50
C ASP A 93 -13.05 4.44 10.34
N GLU A 94 -14.35 4.57 10.60
CA GLU A 94 -15.41 4.64 9.61
C GLU A 94 -15.84 6.13 9.60
N GLY A 95 -15.51 6.83 8.52
CA GLY A 95 -16.14 8.09 8.13
C GLY A 95 -15.57 9.37 8.73
N ASP A 96 -14.80 10.11 7.93
CA ASP A 96 -15.09 11.53 7.77
C ASP A 96 -15.26 11.85 6.28
N LYS A 97 -16.50 11.64 5.87
CA LYS A 97 -17.12 12.18 4.66
C LYS A 97 -17.19 13.69 4.86
N LYS A 98 -16.17 14.43 4.40
CA LYS A 98 -16.16 15.89 4.31
C LYS A 98 -17.52 16.42 3.79
N PRO A 99 -18.39 17.00 4.63
CA PRO A 99 -19.51 17.78 4.17
C PRO A 99 -19.03 19.24 4.07
N SER A 100 -19.26 19.83 2.90
CA SER A 100 -19.81 21.17 2.75
C SER A 100 -19.44 22.24 3.79
N GLU A 101 -18.50 23.11 3.44
CA GLU A 101 -18.34 24.49 3.93
C GLU A 101 -17.70 25.21 2.72
N GLU A 102 -18.21 26.28 2.13
CA GLU A 102 -18.81 27.47 2.73
C GLU A 102 -19.61 28.19 1.62
N GLY A 103 -20.88 28.45 1.88
CA GLY A 103 -21.71 29.35 1.09
C GLY A 103 -22.26 30.40 2.03
N GLU A 104 -21.67 31.58 2.02
CA GLU A 104 -22.12 32.89 2.53
C GLU A 104 -20.87 33.79 2.44
N GLU A 105 -20.86 35.05 2.07
CA GLU A 105 -21.86 36.02 1.71
C GLU A 105 -21.06 37.09 0.94
N LYS A 106 -21.52 37.49 -0.25
CA LYS A 106 -20.90 38.60 -0.97
C LYS A 106 -21.98 39.52 -1.51
N LYS A 107 -21.77 40.81 -1.24
CA LYS A 107 -22.28 42.03 -1.89
C LYS A 107 -23.60 42.56 -1.30
N GLU A 108 -23.74 43.86 -1.06
CA GLU A 108 -22.87 45.04 -1.14
C GLU A 108 -23.63 46.15 -0.39
N LEU A 109 -22.91 47.21 0.00
CA LEU A 109 -23.44 48.45 0.58
C LEU A 109 -24.45 49.17 -0.34
#